data_AF-A5GBR9-F1
#
_entry.id   AF-A5GBR9-F1
#
_cell.length_a   1.000
_cell.length_b   1.000
_cell.length_c   1.000
_cell.angle_alpha   90.00
_cell.angle_beta   90.00
_cell.angle_gamma   90.00
#
_symmetry.space_group_name_H-M   'P 1'
#
loop_
_entity.id
_entity.type
_entity.pdbx_description
1 polymer ?
#
loop_
_entity_poly.entity_id
_entity_poly.type
_entity_poly.pdbx_seq_one_letter_code
_entity_poly.pdbx_strand_id
1 'polypeptide(L)'
;MTTNISKYLLLTLTLLTLAACGGGGGGGTTDTTKTTATVKIALSGTLPAGTAIAGAALTLTLPDNVIPELVNGAVAGSVVTPSGVFAGGALVPVVYKEATASSPGMVVIALASAATTGVAETGEVATVTLRLTNSAAPTAGSFTLDQKVTDTSGKVVSGLSAIVSGVTLQ
;
A
#
# COMPACT_ATOMS: atom_id res chain seq x y z
N MET A 1 -60.54 16.83 22.43
CA MET A 1 -59.25 16.11 22.45
C MET A 1 -58.55 16.51 23.74
N THR A 2 -58.67 15.69 24.78
CA THR A 2 -58.38 16.01 26.18
C THR A 2 -56.98 15.55 26.58
N THR A 3 -56.19 16.50 27.05
CA THR A 3 -54.87 16.31 27.68
C THR A 3 -55.02 15.67 29.05
N ASN A 4 -54.20 14.67 29.40
CA ASN A 4 -54.11 14.15 30.76
C ASN A 4 -52.68 14.19 31.30
N ILE A 5 -52.64 14.61 32.56
CA ILE A 5 -51.53 15.08 33.38
C ILE A 5 -50.94 13.93 34.21
N SER A 6 -49.60 13.90 34.25
CA SER A 6 -48.70 13.60 35.39
C SER A 6 -49.27 12.87 36.61
N LYS A 7 -48.64 11.74 37.01
CA LYS A 7 -48.41 11.39 38.43
C LYS A 7 -47.12 10.58 38.61
N TYR A 8 -46.13 11.24 39.21
CA TYR A 8 -45.01 10.62 39.92
C TYR A 8 -45.53 9.84 41.14
N LEU A 9 -45.07 8.60 41.34
CA LEU A 9 -45.04 7.91 42.63
C LEU A 9 -43.90 6.86 42.55
N LEU A 10 -42.68 7.21 42.96
CA LEU A 10 -42.12 6.87 44.29
C LEU A 10 -42.49 5.44 44.74
N LEU A 11 -41.51 4.53 44.78
CA LEU A 11 -40.88 4.06 46.04
C LEU A 11 -40.00 2.81 45.81
N THR A 12 -38.71 2.94 46.12
CA THR A 12 -37.81 1.96 46.80
C THR A 12 -37.87 0.46 46.48
N LEU A 13 -36.75 -0.09 45.98
CA LEU A 13 -36.21 -1.34 46.55
C LEU A 13 -34.70 -1.52 46.26
N THR A 14 -33.91 -1.57 47.34
CA THR A 14 -32.65 -2.33 47.54
C THR A 14 -31.50 -2.12 46.55
N LEU A 15 -30.45 -1.35 46.90
CA LEU A 15 -29.33 -1.84 47.74
C LEU A 15 -29.11 -3.36 47.67
N LEU A 16 -28.33 -3.81 46.68
CA LEU A 16 -27.47 -4.98 46.85
C LEU A 16 -26.05 -4.60 46.41
N THR A 17 -25.23 -4.43 47.42
CA THR A 17 -23.77 -4.44 47.38
C THR A 17 -23.27 -5.70 46.67
N LEU A 18 -22.50 -5.53 45.59
CA LEU A 18 -21.50 -6.52 45.21
C LEU A 18 -20.23 -5.78 44.81
N ALA A 19 -19.31 -5.70 45.77
CA ALA A 19 -17.91 -5.46 45.51
C ALA A 19 -17.40 -6.58 44.60
N ALA A 20 -17.33 -6.31 43.30
CA ALA A 20 -16.45 -7.03 42.39
C ALA A 20 -15.17 -6.19 42.25
N CYS A 21 -14.34 -6.26 43.29
CA CYS A 21 -12.89 -6.16 43.12
C CYS A 21 -12.49 -7.38 42.29
N GLY A 22 -12.08 -7.16 41.04
CA GLY A 22 -11.82 -8.26 40.12
C GLY A 22 -11.07 -7.77 38.90
N GLY A 23 -9.74 -7.69 39.05
CA GLY A 23 -8.81 -7.77 37.93
C GLY A 23 -8.79 -6.55 37.01
N GLY A 24 -8.02 -5.55 37.39
CA GLY A 24 -7.32 -4.72 36.42
C GLY A 24 -6.36 -5.61 35.64
N GLY A 25 -6.89 -6.33 34.65
CA GLY A 25 -6.08 -6.99 33.64
C GLY A 25 -5.40 -5.87 32.85
N GLY A 26 -4.11 -5.67 33.12
CA GLY A 26 -3.25 -4.85 32.28
C GLY A 26 -3.41 -5.33 30.86
N GLY A 27 -4.20 -4.59 30.08
CA GLY A 27 -4.31 -4.75 28.64
C GLY A 27 -2.97 -4.33 28.05
N GLY A 28 -1.97 -5.21 28.18
CA GLY A 28 -0.83 -5.20 27.31
C GLY A 28 -1.41 -5.33 25.92
N THR A 29 -1.46 -4.23 25.17
CA THR A 29 -1.66 -4.28 23.74
C THR A 29 -0.63 -5.27 23.23
N THR A 30 -1.07 -6.47 22.82
CA THR A 30 -0.23 -7.39 22.09
C THR A 30 0.17 -6.64 20.84
N ASP A 31 1.37 -6.05 20.88
CA ASP A 31 1.96 -5.33 19.79
C ASP A 31 2.19 -6.38 18.70
N THR A 32 1.25 -6.49 17.76
CA THR A 32 1.35 -7.46 16.67
C THR A 32 2.57 -7.06 15.87
N THR A 33 3.66 -7.82 16.03
CA THR A 33 4.92 -7.55 15.33
C THR A 33 4.63 -7.56 13.83
N LYS A 34 4.76 -6.39 13.21
CA LYS A 34 4.58 -6.23 11.77
C LYS A 34 5.76 -6.88 11.07
N THR A 35 5.47 -7.67 10.04
CA THR A 35 6.52 -8.43 9.32
C THR A 35 6.61 -8.02 7.85
N THR A 36 5.57 -7.40 7.32
CA THR A 36 5.54 -6.94 5.93
C THR A 36 5.00 -5.53 5.79
N ALA A 37 5.46 -4.85 4.74
CA ALA A 37 4.92 -3.60 4.25
C ALA A 37 4.42 -3.80 2.82
N THR A 38 3.16 -3.44 2.58
CA THR A 38 2.55 -3.41 1.26
C THR A 38 2.52 -1.97 0.76
N VAL A 39 3.26 -1.71 -0.31
CA VAL A 39 3.46 -0.39 -0.94
C VAL A 39 2.62 -0.31 -2.19
N LYS A 40 1.75 0.70 -2.28
CA LYS A 40 0.95 0.98 -3.49
C LYS A 40 1.65 2.03 -4.33
N ILE A 41 1.90 1.72 -5.59
CA ILE A 41 2.50 2.63 -6.56
C ILE A 41 1.41 3.11 -7.50
N ALA A 42 1.31 4.43 -7.67
CA ALA A 42 0.39 5.06 -8.59
C ALA A 42 1.12 5.97 -9.58
N LEU A 43 0.54 6.12 -10.77
CA LEU A 43 0.86 7.22 -11.67
C LEU A 43 -0.05 8.40 -11.33
N SER A 44 0.51 9.60 -11.36
CA SER A 44 -0.17 10.87 -11.09
C SER A 44 0.25 11.92 -12.12
N GLY A 45 -0.48 13.02 -12.20
CA GLY A 45 -0.25 14.09 -13.18
C GLY A 45 -1.30 14.10 -14.28
N THR A 46 -1.02 14.89 -15.33
CA THR A 46 -1.96 15.10 -16.43
C THR A 46 -1.57 14.23 -17.62
N LEU A 47 -2.46 13.32 -18.00
CA LEU A 47 -2.30 12.54 -19.23
C LEU A 47 -2.61 13.44 -20.44
N PRO A 48 -1.71 13.56 -21.43
CA PRO A 48 -2.00 14.33 -22.63
C PRO A 48 -3.22 13.78 -23.38
N ALA A 49 -4.06 14.68 -23.91
CA ALA A 49 -5.28 14.30 -24.62
C ALA A 49 -4.99 13.32 -25.78
N GLY A 50 -5.82 12.30 -25.91
CA GLY A 50 -5.67 11.26 -26.94
C GLY A 50 -4.54 10.25 -26.69
N THR A 51 -3.86 10.31 -25.54
CA THR A 51 -2.83 9.33 -25.16
C THR A 51 -3.45 8.21 -24.33
N ALA A 52 -3.01 6.98 -24.56
CA ALA A 52 -3.33 5.84 -23.72
C ALA A 52 -2.03 5.16 -23.28
N ILE A 53 -1.91 4.91 -21.97
CA ILE A 53 -0.74 4.30 -21.35
C ILE A 53 -0.74 2.80 -21.67
N ALA A 54 0.36 2.30 -22.24
CA ALA A 54 0.54 0.87 -22.50
C ALA A 54 1.40 0.18 -21.43
N GLY A 55 2.35 0.90 -20.84
CA GLY A 55 3.26 0.32 -19.86
C GLY A 55 4.05 1.36 -19.07
N ALA A 56 4.70 0.90 -18.02
CA ALA A 56 5.60 1.68 -17.20
C ALA A 56 6.81 0.84 -16.77
N ALA A 57 7.99 1.44 -16.83
CA ALA A 57 9.19 0.97 -16.14
C ALA A 57 9.42 1.85 -14.92
N LEU A 58 9.54 1.26 -13.75
CA LEU A 58 9.66 1.91 -12.45
C LEU A 58 10.94 1.43 -11.78
N THR A 59 11.66 2.33 -11.11
CA THR A 59 12.71 1.98 -10.17
C THR A 59 12.30 2.47 -8.80
N LEU A 60 11.97 1.54 -7.91
CA LEU A 60 11.63 1.82 -6.52
C LEU A 60 12.89 1.70 -5.67
N THR A 61 13.34 2.83 -5.14
CA THR A 61 14.42 2.86 -4.15
C THR A 61 13.84 2.55 -2.78
N LEU A 62 14.47 1.60 -2.08
CA LEU A 62 14.02 1.10 -0.80
C LEU A 62 14.73 1.83 0.36
N PRO A 63 14.02 2.13 1.46
CA PRO A 63 14.66 2.42 2.73
C PRO A 63 15.38 1.16 3.27
N ASP A 64 16.30 1.35 4.21
CA ASP A 64 17.16 0.29 4.76
C ASP A 64 16.42 -0.75 5.62
N ASN A 65 15.19 -0.44 6.04
CA ASN A 65 14.36 -1.28 6.89
C ASN A 65 13.45 -2.26 6.11
N VAL A 66 13.54 -2.31 4.78
CA VAL A 66 12.73 -3.20 3.94
C VAL A 66 13.53 -3.90 2.86
N ILE A 67 13.15 -5.14 2.56
CA ILE A 67 13.71 -5.93 1.47
C ILE A 67 12.61 -6.71 0.75
N PRO A 68 12.74 -7.00 -0.56
CA PRO A 68 11.83 -7.94 -1.22
C PRO A 68 12.10 -9.37 -0.73
N GLU A 69 11.09 -10.22 -0.78
CA GLU A 69 11.29 -11.65 -0.58
C GLU A 69 12.05 -12.25 -1.76
N LEU A 70 13.06 -13.08 -1.48
CA LEU A 70 13.89 -13.73 -2.49
C LEU A 70 13.69 -15.25 -2.47
N VAL A 71 13.58 -15.85 -3.66
CA VAL A 71 13.54 -17.30 -3.87
C VAL A 71 14.65 -17.66 -4.84
N ASN A 72 15.62 -18.47 -4.39
CA ASN A 72 16.79 -18.86 -5.19
C ASN A 72 17.58 -17.66 -5.74
N GLY A 73 17.69 -16.57 -4.97
CA GLY A 73 18.42 -15.36 -5.35
C GLY A 73 17.68 -14.43 -6.32
N ALA A 74 16.45 -14.77 -6.72
CA ALA A 74 15.58 -13.91 -7.52
C ALA A 74 14.42 -13.38 -6.68
N VAL A 75 13.84 -12.24 -7.07
CA VAL A 75 12.64 -11.69 -6.43
C VAL A 75 11.48 -12.67 -6.58
N ALA A 76 10.81 -13.01 -5.48
CA ALA A 76 9.67 -13.90 -5.51
C ALA A 76 8.53 -13.31 -6.35
N GLY A 77 7.83 -14.14 -7.12
CA GLY A 77 6.77 -13.68 -8.03
C GLY A 77 5.58 -12.99 -7.35
N SER A 78 5.40 -13.18 -6.03
CA SER A 78 4.36 -12.53 -5.24
C SER A 78 4.76 -11.14 -4.72
N VAL A 79 6.02 -10.72 -4.88
CA VAL A 79 6.50 -9.43 -4.35
C VAL A 79 5.88 -8.26 -5.11
N VAL A 80 5.65 -8.38 -6.42
CA VAL A 80 5.03 -7.32 -7.22
C VAL A 80 3.80 -7.87 -7.93
N THR A 81 2.68 -7.18 -7.77
CA THR A 81 1.43 -7.52 -8.45
C THR A 81 0.90 -6.29 -9.18
N PRO A 82 0.66 -6.35 -10.50
CA PRO A 82 -0.06 -5.30 -11.23
C PRO A 82 -1.45 -5.07 -10.60
N SER A 83 -1.80 -3.82 -10.37
CA SER A 83 -3.04 -3.46 -9.66
C SER A 83 -3.65 -2.17 -10.19
N GLY A 84 -4.80 -1.78 -9.64
CA GLY A 84 -5.55 -0.60 -10.08
C GLY A 84 -5.83 -0.59 -11.59
N VAL A 85 -5.39 0.46 -12.27
CA VAL A 85 -5.61 0.64 -13.71
C VAL A 85 -4.78 -0.34 -14.57
N PHE A 86 -3.80 -1.02 -13.98
CA PHE A 86 -3.01 -2.09 -14.62
C PHE A 86 -3.36 -3.49 -14.07
N ALA A 87 -4.48 -3.64 -13.35
CA ALA A 87 -4.92 -4.94 -12.85
C ALA A 87 -5.05 -5.98 -13.98
N GLY A 88 -4.53 -7.19 -13.74
CA GLY A 88 -4.45 -8.25 -14.76
C GLY A 88 -3.37 -8.04 -15.83
N GLY A 89 -2.60 -6.95 -15.74
CA GLY A 89 -1.49 -6.63 -16.64
C GLY A 89 -0.34 -7.64 -16.59
N ALA A 90 0.59 -7.49 -17.53
CA ALA A 90 1.79 -8.31 -17.59
C ALA A 90 2.93 -7.68 -16.78
N LEU A 91 3.80 -8.54 -16.25
CA LEU A 91 4.98 -8.15 -15.48
C LEU A 91 6.22 -8.81 -16.11
N VAL A 92 7.23 -8.00 -16.41
CA VAL A 92 8.58 -8.52 -16.72
C VAL A 92 9.22 -8.97 -15.40
N PRO A 93 10.04 -10.05 -15.39
CA PRO A 93 10.72 -10.49 -14.17
C PRO A 93 11.37 -9.32 -13.40
N VAL A 94 10.98 -9.20 -12.14
CA VAL A 94 11.42 -8.10 -11.27
C VAL A 94 12.87 -8.30 -10.90
N VAL A 95 13.66 -7.23 -10.99
CA VAL A 95 15.09 -7.26 -10.63
C VAL A 95 15.29 -6.51 -9.32
N TYR A 96 15.96 -7.15 -8.36
CA TYR A 96 16.40 -6.51 -7.14
C TYR A 96 17.91 -6.28 -7.19
N LYS A 97 18.33 -5.05 -6.93
CA LYS A 97 19.72 -4.71 -6.65
C LYS A 97 19.85 -4.48 -5.15
N GLU A 98 20.65 -5.33 -4.51
CA GLU A 98 20.94 -5.24 -3.08
C GLU A 98 21.56 -3.89 -2.69
N ALA A 99 21.24 -3.45 -1.48
CA ALA A 99 21.87 -2.27 -0.90
C ALA A 99 23.36 -2.50 -0.68
N THR A 100 24.13 -1.43 -0.79
CA THR A 100 25.57 -1.39 -0.46
C THR A 100 25.80 -0.26 0.53
N ALA A 101 27.01 -0.15 1.08
CA ALA A 101 27.37 0.95 1.99
C ALA A 101 27.17 2.34 1.38
N SER A 102 27.21 2.47 0.04
CA SER A 102 27.11 3.75 -0.68
C SER A 102 25.86 3.89 -1.54
N SER A 103 24.97 2.90 -1.56
CA SER A 103 23.79 2.94 -2.43
C SER A 103 22.62 2.16 -1.82
N PRO A 104 21.41 2.73 -1.80
CA PRO A 104 20.23 2.02 -1.31
C PRO A 104 19.87 0.82 -2.20
N GLY A 105 19.07 -0.09 -1.64
CA GLY A 105 18.50 -1.20 -2.40
C GLY A 105 17.47 -0.69 -3.41
N MET A 106 17.34 -1.35 -4.55
CA MET A 106 16.41 -0.93 -5.60
C MET A 106 15.66 -2.12 -6.20
N VAL A 107 14.35 -1.93 -6.42
CA VAL A 107 13.49 -2.87 -7.14
C VAL A 107 13.13 -2.26 -8.49
N VAL A 108 13.54 -2.91 -9.57
CA VAL A 108 13.22 -2.51 -10.94
C VAL A 108 12.02 -3.31 -11.43
N ILE A 109 10.96 -2.59 -11.79
CA ILE A 109 9.65 -3.13 -12.13
C ILE A 109 9.31 -2.67 -13.54
N ALA A 110 8.99 -3.58 -14.44
CA ALA A 110 8.40 -3.22 -15.74
C ALA A 110 7.06 -3.94 -15.90
N LEU A 111 6.02 -3.16 -16.12
CA LEU A 111 4.63 -3.60 -16.17
C LEU A 111 3.96 -3.07 -17.45
N ALA A 112 3.04 -3.86 -17.99
CA ALA A 112 2.21 -3.49 -19.14
C ALA A 112 0.73 -3.66 -18.81
N SER A 113 -0.11 -2.76 -19.31
CA SER A 113 -1.56 -2.87 -19.16
C SER A 113 -2.09 -4.11 -19.89
N ALA A 114 -3.15 -4.72 -19.36
CA ALA A 114 -3.91 -5.77 -20.05
C ALA A 114 -4.85 -5.21 -21.12
N ALA A 115 -5.17 -3.91 -21.08
CA ALA A 115 -6.08 -3.28 -22.03
C ALA A 115 -5.43 -3.16 -23.41
N THR A 116 -6.04 -3.73 -24.43
CA THR A 116 -5.53 -3.71 -25.81
C THR A 116 -5.39 -2.30 -26.39
N THR A 117 -6.23 -1.37 -25.93
CA THR A 117 -6.20 0.05 -26.31
C THR A 117 -5.34 0.91 -25.38
N GLY A 118 -4.70 0.33 -24.38
CA GLY A 118 -4.06 1.05 -23.27
C GLY A 118 -5.07 1.66 -22.29
N VAL A 119 -4.54 2.41 -21.32
CA VAL A 119 -5.29 3.03 -20.22
C VAL A 119 -5.34 4.56 -20.42
N ALA A 120 -6.54 5.13 -20.45
CA ALA A 120 -6.75 6.56 -20.69
C ALA A 120 -6.86 7.41 -19.40
N GLU A 121 -6.41 6.87 -18.27
CA GLU A 121 -6.47 7.51 -16.96
C GLU A 121 -5.22 7.19 -16.14
N THR A 122 -4.99 7.99 -15.10
CA THR A 122 -3.92 7.78 -14.10
C THR A 122 -4.51 7.09 -12.87
N GLY A 123 -3.66 6.42 -12.07
CA GLY A 123 -4.12 5.67 -10.91
C GLY A 123 -3.07 4.71 -10.38
N GLU A 124 -3.48 3.87 -9.41
CA GLU A 124 -2.65 2.77 -8.92
C GLU A 124 -2.30 1.82 -10.08
N VAL A 125 -1.04 1.40 -10.18
CA VAL A 125 -0.55 0.52 -11.24
C VAL A 125 0.11 -0.76 -10.72
N ALA A 126 0.63 -0.73 -9.48
CA ALA A 126 1.26 -1.89 -8.87
C ALA A 126 1.16 -1.84 -7.35
N THR A 127 1.14 -3.03 -6.76
CA THR A 127 1.35 -3.25 -5.34
C THR A 127 2.65 -4.02 -5.14
N VAL A 128 3.49 -3.58 -4.20
CA VAL A 128 4.77 -4.20 -3.86
C VAL A 128 4.75 -4.64 -2.39
N THR A 129 4.92 -5.92 -2.13
CA THR A 129 4.99 -6.48 -0.78
C THR A 129 6.44 -6.74 -0.39
N LEU A 130 6.90 -6.04 0.64
CA LEU A 130 8.26 -6.08 1.17
C LEU A 130 8.25 -6.66 2.58
N ARG A 131 9.34 -7.32 2.97
CA ARG A 131 9.58 -7.74 4.34
C ARG A 131 10.23 -6.63 5.14
N LEU A 132 9.79 -6.45 6.38
CA LEU A 132 10.45 -5.59 7.34
C LEU A 132 11.68 -6.30 7.92
N THR A 133 12.82 -5.61 8.01
CA THR A 133 14.06 -6.17 8.57
C THR A 133 14.23 -5.88 10.05
N ASN A 134 13.57 -4.86 10.59
CA ASN A 134 13.71 -4.41 11.98
C ASN A 134 12.38 -3.99 12.64
N SER A 135 11.24 -4.42 12.09
CA SER A 135 9.88 -4.06 12.53
C SER A 135 9.55 -2.55 12.50
N ALA A 136 10.47 -1.69 12.05
CA ALA A 136 10.20 -0.26 11.90
C ALA A 136 9.29 -0.06 10.69
N ALA A 137 8.21 0.71 10.90
CA ALA A 137 7.26 1.05 9.86
C ALA A 137 7.89 2.01 8.83
N PRO A 138 8.05 1.63 7.55
CA PRO A 138 8.38 2.60 6.51
C PRO A 138 7.20 3.54 6.28
N THR A 139 7.49 4.78 5.90
CA THR A 139 6.47 5.75 5.47
C THR A 139 6.47 5.87 3.95
N ALA A 140 5.37 6.35 3.36
CA ALA A 140 5.33 6.55 1.90
C ALA A 140 6.48 7.42 1.39
N GLY A 141 6.89 8.45 2.14
CA GLY A 141 7.99 9.35 1.78
C GLY A 141 9.40 8.76 1.99
N SER A 142 9.53 7.59 2.60
CA SER A 142 10.83 6.89 2.73
C SER A 142 11.23 6.13 1.46
N PHE A 143 10.32 6.03 0.49
CA PHE A 143 10.57 5.45 -0.82
C PHE A 143 10.75 6.57 -1.85
N THR A 144 11.62 6.35 -2.82
CA THR A 144 11.68 7.19 -4.02
C THR A 144 11.42 6.36 -5.27
N LEU A 145 10.82 7.00 -6.27
CA LEU A 145 10.44 6.38 -7.53
C LEU A 145 10.99 7.18 -8.69
N ASP A 146 11.66 6.48 -9.59
CA ASP A 146 11.89 6.95 -10.95
C ASP A 146 10.99 6.17 -11.91
N GLN A 147 10.51 6.82 -12.97
CA GLN A 147 9.67 6.17 -13.96
C GLN A 147 9.99 6.54 -15.41
N LYS A 148 9.65 5.62 -16.29
CA LYS A 148 9.47 5.84 -17.72
C LYS A 148 8.14 5.22 -18.13
N VAL A 149 7.17 6.05 -18.49
CA VAL A 149 5.84 5.64 -18.94
C VAL A 149 5.78 5.69 -20.46
N THR A 150 5.19 4.69 -21.11
CA THR A 150 5.07 4.62 -22.57
C THR A 150 3.62 4.45 -23.02
N ASP A 151 3.28 5.06 -24.15
CA ASP A 151 1.98 4.90 -24.82
C ASP A 151 1.92 3.63 -25.68
N THR A 152 0.76 3.39 -26.29
CA THR A 152 0.52 2.26 -27.21
C THR A 152 1.33 2.31 -28.51
N SER A 153 1.94 3.46 -28.82
CA SER A 153 2.88 3.62 -29.93
C SER A 153 4.36 3.46 -29.50
N GLY A 154 4.61 3.16 -28.22
CA GLY A 154 5.95 3.03 -27.65
C GLY A 154 6.65 4.36 -27.36
N LYS A 155 5.96 5.50 -27.47
CA LYS A 155 6.53 6.82 -27.16
C LYS A 155 6.45 7.09 -25.66
N VAL A 156 7.42 7.85 -25.15
CA VAL A 156 7.42 8.26 -23.74
C VAL A 156 6.29 9.27 -23.51
N VAL A 157 5.49 9.01 -22.47
CA VAL A 157 4.43 9.92 -22.03
C VAL A 157 5.00 10.89 -20.99
N SER A 158 5.10 12.16 -21.35
CA SER A 158 5.52 13.23 -20.44
C SER A 158 4.38 13.69 -19.52
N GLY A 159 4.72 14.38 -18.42
CA GLY A 159 3.72 14.98 -17.51
C GLY A 159 3.16 14.03 -16.45
N LEU A 160 3.66 12.79 -16.41
CA LEU A 160 3.30 11.78 -15.42
C LEU A 160 4.42 11.56 -14.40
N SER A 161 4.05 11.36 -13.15
CA SER A 161 4.93 11.04 -12.02
C SER A 161 4.49 9.76 -11.31
N ALA A 162 5.42 8.84 -11.06
CA ALA A 162 5.15 7.69 -10.21
C ALA A 162 5.31 8.12 -8.74
N ILE A 163 4.35 7.72 -7.91
CA ILE A 163 4.32 8.05 -6.48
C ILE A 163 3.97 6.82 -5.67
N VAL A 164 4.42 6.79 -4.42
CA VAL A 164 3.88 5.86 -3.42
C VAL A 164 2.60 6.47 -2.87
N SER A 165 1.46 5.93 -3.27
CA SER A 165 0.14 6.42 -2.86
C SER A 165 -0.32 5.89 -1.50
N GLY A 166 0.31 4.82 -1.00
CA GLY A 166 0.01 4.26 0.31
C GLY A 166 0.99 3.19 0.75
N VAL A 167 1.11 3.02 2.07
CA VAL A 167 1.86 1.94 2.72
C VAL A 167 0.96 1.33 3.79
N THR A 168 0.82 0.00 3.78
CA THR A 168 0.05 -0.76 4.77
C THR A 168 0.95 -1.79 5.43
N LEU A 169 0.93 -1.88 6.76
CA LEU A 169 1.71 -2.85 7.52
C LEU A 169 0.84 -4.04 7.90
N GLN A 170 1.39 -5.24 7.80
CA GLN A 170 0.70 -6.47 8.19
C GLN A 170 1.46 -7.19 9.31
#